data_AF-A0A7Y1ZJD3-F1
#
_entry.id   AF-A0A7Y1ZJD3-F1
#
_cell.length_a   1.000
_cell.length_b   1.000
_cell.length_c   1.000
_cell.angle_alpha   90.00
_cell.angle_beta   90.00
_cell.angle_gamma   90.00
#
_symmetry.space_group_name_H-M   'P 1'
#
loop_
_entity.id
_entity.type
_entity.pdbx_description
1 polymer ?
#
loop_
_entity_poly.entity_id
_entity_poly.type
_entity_poly.pdbx_seq_one_letter_code
_entity_poly.pdbx_strand_id
1 'polypeptide(L)'
;MVIPGSLLDELGASYALDDVHIENLRRNGFVHLKGVFSQDLLAFFREPLARIVAAESQQLPPLAERDAYGRAFAQIMNVWTRHEHVRDFILNRKTAEIATRLLRCSGVRMWHDQ
;
A
#
# COMPACT_ATOMS: atom_id res chain seq x y z
N MET A 1 -4.72 16.73 -6.08
CA MET A 1 -4.77 15.96 -7.34
C MET A 1 -6.17 15.43 -7.50
N VAL A 2 -6.78 15.55 -8.67
CA VAL A 2 -8.13 15.00 -8.91
C VAL A 2 -7.96 13.61 -9.50
N ILE A 3 -8.50 12.60 -8.83
CA ILE A 3 -8.46 11.21 -9.29
C ILE A 3 -9.59 11.03 -10.32
N PRO A 4 -9.30 10.54 -11.54
CA PRO A 4 -10.33 10.21 -12.53
C PRO A 4 -11.37 9.24 -11.97
N GLY A 5 -12.64 9.44 -12.31
CA GLY A 5 -13.74 8.60 -11.81
C GLY A 5 -13.54 7.10 -12.08
N SER A 6 -13.01 6.74 -13.25
CA SER A 6 -12.69 5.35 -13.59
C SER A 6 -11.66 4.72 -12.66
N LEU A 7 -10.69 5.50 -12.16
CA LEU A 7 -9.69 5.02 -11.20
C LEU A 7 -10.27 4.91 -9.79
N LEU A 8 -11.19 5.80 -9.41
CA LEU A 8 -11.94 5.68 -8.14
C LEU A 8 -12.82 4.42 -8.14
N ASP A 9 -13.49 4.14 -9.26
CA ASP A 9 -14.28 2.91 -9.43
C ASP A 9 -13.38 1.67 -9.29
N GLU A 10 -12.18 1.72 -9.87
CA GLU A 10 -11.20 0.63 -9.74
C GLU A 10 -10.72 0.45 -8.30
N LEU A 11 -10.43 1.52 -7.55
CA LEU A 11 -10.09 1.46 -6.12
C LEU A 11 -11.24 0.90 -5.28
N GLY A 12 -12.49 1.08 -5.74
CA GLY A 12 -13.69 0.52 -5.14
C GLY A 12 -14.00 -0.92 -5.55
N ALA A 13 -13.48 -1.41 -6.67
CA ALA A 13 -13.88 -2.68 -7.26
C ALA A 13 -13.42 -3.89 -6.43
N SER A 14 -14.25 -4.93 -6.36
CA SER A 14 -13.87 -6.19 -5.71
C SER A 14 -12.83 -6.95 -6.54
N TYR A 15 -11.92 -7.64 -5.85
CA TYR A 15 -10.94 -8.53 -6.48
C TYR A 15 -11.40 -9.98 -6.37
N ALA A 16 -11.25 -10.75 -7.44
CA ALA A 16 -11.61 -12.16 -7.45
C ALA A 16 -10.59 -12.96 -6.64
N LEU A 17 -10.96 -13.32 -5.41
CA LEU A 17 -10.25 -14.33 -4.60
C LEU A 17 -11.00 -15.65 -4.65
N ASP A 18 -10.24 -16.73 -4.80
CA ASP A 18 -10.70 -18.10 -4.67
C ASP A 18 -10.11 -18.76 -3.41
N ASP A 19 -10.56 -19.98 -3.12
CA ASP A 19 -10.08 -20.74 -1.95
C ASP A 19 -8.60 -21.15 -2.06
N VAL A 20 -8.04 -21.19 -3.28
CA VAL A 20 -6.62 -21.49 -3.51
C VAL A 20 -5.75 -20.37 -2.97
N HIS A 21 -6.14 -19.10 -3.15
CA HIS A 21 -5.43 -17.97 -2.56
C HIS A 21 -5.39 -18.04 -1.02
N ILE A 22 -6.52 -18.41 -0.42
CA ILE A 22 -6.68 -18.47 1.04
C ILE A 22 -5.85 -19.62 1.62
N GLU A 23 -5.90 -20.80 1.01
CA GLU A 23 -5.11 -21.94 1.46
C GLU A 23 -3.60 -21.70 1.25
N ASN A 24 -3.21 -21.05 0.15
CA ASN A 24 -1.80 -20.68 -0.04
C ASN A 24 -1.29 -19.72 1.04
N LEU A 25 -2.08 -18.71 1.44
CA LEU A 25 -1.73 -17.85 2.56
C LEU A 25 -1.59 -18.65 3.86
N ARG A 26 -2.55 -19.53 4.15
CA ARG A 26 -2.58 -20.33 5.38
C ARG A 26 -1.40 -21.30 5.48
N ARG A 27 -1.05 -21.94 4.36
CA ARG A 27 0.05 -22.91 4.28
C ARG A 27 1.43 -22.25 4.26
N ASN A 28 1.59 -21.16 3.51
CA ASN A 28 2.90 -20.58 3.23
C ASN A 28 3.22 -19.33 4.07
N GLY A 29 2.22 -18.75 4.74
CA GLY A 29 2.35 -17.45 5.41
C GLY A 29 2.32 -16.26 4.45
N PHE A 30 2.21 -16.48 3.14
CA PHE A 30 2.08 -15.44 2.12
C PHE A 30 1.25 -15.88 0.92
N VAL A 31 0.70 -14.92 0.18
CA VAL A 31 0.03 -15.13 -1.11
C VAL A 31 0.40 -14.02 -2.09
N HIS A 32 0.62 -14.36 -3.35
CA HIS A 32 0.87 -13.40 -4.43
C HIS A 32 -0.37 -13.25 -5.29
N LEU A 33 -0.95 -12.05 -5.31
CA LEU A 33 -2.11 -11.70 -6.12
C LEU A 33 -1.67 -10.87 -7.32
N LYS A 34 -1.97 -11.34 -8.54
CA LYS A 34 -1.62 -10.62 -9.77
C LYS A 34 -2.75 -9.69 -10.18
N GLY A 35 -2.40 -8.53 -10.73
CA GLY A 35 -3.37 -7.61 -11.33
C GLY A 35 -4.40 -7.06 -10.34
N VAL A 36 -4.01 -6.86 -9.07
CA VAL A 36 -4.88 -6.18 -8.09
C VAL A 36 -5.24 -4.77 -8.58
N PHE A 37 -4.25 -4.10 -9.18
CA PHE A 37 -4.40 -2.79 -9.81
C PHE A 37 -3.97 -2.86 -11.28
N SER A 38 -4.63 -2.07 -12.12
CA SER A 38 -4.33 -1.87 -13.52
C SER A 38 -3.01 -1.11 -13.70
N GLN A 39 -2.42 -1.21 -14.88
CA GLN A 39 -1.24 -0.42 -15.21
C GLN A 39 -1.53 1.08 -15.19
N ASP A 40 -2.73 1.50 -15.59
CA ASP A 40 -3.15 2.90 -15.60
C ASP A 40 -3.24 3.48 -14.20
N LEU A 41 -3.86 2.75 -13.27
CA LEU A 41 -3.92 3.15 -11.86
C LEU A 41 -2.52 3.27 -11.27
N LEU A 42 -1.68 2.26 -11.50
CA LEU A 42 -0.30 2.27 -11.00
C LEU A 42 0.51 3.43 -11.60
N ALA A 43 0.35 3.71 -12.89
CA ALA A 43 1.02 4.83 -13.55
C ALA A 43 0.57 6.19 -12.99
N PHE A 44 -0.74 6.35 -12.73
CA PHE A 44 -1.31 7.57 -12.19
C PHE A 44 -0.72 7.92 -10.81
N PHE A 45 -0.60 6.94 -9.91
CA PHE A 45 -0.07 7.18 -8.56
C PHE A 45 1.46 7.15 -8.46
N ARG A 46 2.17 6.53 -9.42
CA ARG A 46 3.63 6.34 -9.37
C ARG A 46 4.40 7.63 -9.14
N GLU A 47 4.21 8.61 -10.02
CA GLU A 47 4.97 9.85 -10.02
C GLU A 47 4.76 10.70 -8.75
N PRO A 48 3.51 10.95 -8.32
CA PRO A 48 3.24 11.64 -7.06
C PRO A 48 3.84 10.95 -5.83
N LEU A 49 3.67 9.62 -5.71
CA LEU A 49 4.20 8.86 -4.59
C LEU A 49 5.73 8.88 -4.57
N ALA A 50 6.38 8.70 -5.72
CA ALA A 50 7.83 8.75 -5.84
C ALA A 50 8.40 10.10 -5.38
N ARG A 51 7.75 11.21 -5.75
CA ARG A 51 8.17 12.55 -5.29
C ARG A 51 8.01 12.73 -3.78
N ILE A 52 6.92 12.25 -3.20
CA ILE A 52 6.69 12.31 -1.74
C ILE A 52 7.78 11.52 -1.03
N VAL A 53 8.02 10.26 -1.45
CA VAL A 53 9.04 9.40 -0.85
C VAL A 53 10.42 10.02 -0.96
N ALA A 54 10.78 10.58 -2.12
CA ALA A 54 12.06 11.24 -2.32
C ALA A 54 12.23 12.47 -1.41
N ALA A 55 11.20 13.31 -1.30
CA ALA A 55 11.23 14.51 -0.46
C ALA A 55 11.33 14.17 1.03
N GLU A 56 10.58 13.19 1.51
CA GLU A 56 10.66 12.76 2.91
C GLU A 56 11.98 12.07 3.24
N SER A 57 12.52 11.28 2.31
CA SER A 57 13.80 10.59 2.51
C SER A 57 14.97 11.56 2.69
N GLN A 58 14.89 12.77 2.12
CA GLN A 58 15.89 13.83 2.33
C GLN A 58 15.92 14.37 3.75
N GLN A 59 14.86 14.17 4.53
CA GLN A 59 14.78 14.62 5.93
C GLN A 59 15.41 13.62 6.90
N LEU A 60 15.75 12.42 6.42
CA LEU A 60 16.40 11.43 7.26
C LEU A 60 17.82 11.90 7.63
N PRO A 61 18.27 11.70 8.88
CA PRO A 61 19.63 12.06 9.29
C PRO A 61 20.68 11.43 8.38
N PRO A 62 21.89 12.02 8.29
CA PRO A 62 23.04 11.38 7.66
C PRO A 62 23.26 9.97 8.24
N LEU A 63 23.76 9.05 7.41
CA LEU A 63 23.95 7.65 7.83
C LEU A 63 24.75 7.50 9.13
N ALA A 64 25.74 8.37 9.35
CA ALA A 64 26.57 8.39 10.55
C ALA A 64 25.81 8.72 11.84
N GLU A 65 24.68 9.42 11.73
CA GLU A 65 23.85 9.88 12.86
C GLU A 65 22.65 8.95 13.12
N ARG A 66 22.42 7.95 12.26
CA ARG A 66 21.34 6.97 12.43
C ARG A 66 21.75 5.88 13.41
N ASP A 67 20.79 5.31 14.13
CA ASP A 67 21.01 4.11 14.95
C ASP A 67 21.30 2.86 14.10
N ALA A 68 21.55 1.71 14.74
CA ALA A 68 21.89 0.48 14.03
C ALA A 68 20.81 0.04 13.03
N TYR A 69 19.53 0.32 13.32
CA TYR A 69 18.41 -0.06 12.47
C TYR A 69 18.26 0.92 11.29
N GLY A 70 18.28 2.23 11.55
CA GLY A 70 18.18 3.28 10.51
C GLY A 70 19.38 3.31 9.56
N ARG A 71 20.52 2.73 9.95
CA ARG A 71 21.66 2.48 9.05
C ARG A 71 21.41 1.33 8.07
N ALA A 72 20.65 0.32 8.47
CA ALA A 72 20.31 -0.83 7.63
C ALA A 72 19.10 -0.55 6.73
N PHE A 73 18.13 0.24 7.21
CA PHE A 73 16.89 0.51 6.51
C PHE A 73 16.56 2.00 6.53
N ALA A 74 16.55 2.63 5.36
CA ALA A 74 15.93 3.93 5.18
C ALA A 74 14.41 3.72 5.11
N GLN A 75 13.69 4.13 6.15
CA GLN A 75 12.23 4.01 6.23
C GLN A 75 11.61 5.37 6.52
N ILE A 76 10.49 5.65 5.85
CA ILE A 76 9.63 6.80 6.12
C ILE A 76 8.25 6.26 6.49
N MET A 77 7.91 6.31 7.77
CA MET A 77 6.73 5.60 8.28
C MET A 77 5.47 6.47 8.20
N ASN A 78 4.31 5.82 8.07
CA ASN A 78 2.99 6.48 8.19
C ASN A 78 2.82 7.69 7.25
N VAL A 79 3.34 7.59 6.02
CA VAL A 79 3.28 8.63 5.00
C VAL A 79 1.83 9.01 4.69
N TRP A 80 0.90 8.06 4.70
CA TRP A 80 -0.54 8.29 4.54
C TRP A 80 -1.16 9.26 5.55
N THR A 81 -0.56 9.43 6.73
CA THR A 81 -1.07 10.37 7.75
C THR A 81 -0.73 11.83 7.42
N ARG A 82 0.24 12.05 6.53
CA ARG A 82 0.79 13.37 6.17
C ARG A 82 0.48 13.77 4.74
N HIS A 83 0.20 12.81 3.87
CA HIS A 83 -0.04 13.03 2.45
C HIS A 83 -1.36 12.42 1.98
N GLU A 84 -2.34 13.26 1.64
CA GLU A 84 -3.65 12.81 1.15
C GLU A 84 -3.55 11.92 -0.09
N HIS A 85 -2.61 12.18 -1.01
CA HIS A 85 -2.46 11.34 -2.21
C HIS A 85 -2.01 9.90 -1.91
N VAL A 86 -1.22 9.72 -0.85
CA VAL A 86 -0.85 8.39 -0.36
C VAL A 86 -2.07 7.74 0.29
N ARG A 87 -2.78 8.51 1.13
CA ARG A 87 -4.02 8.07 1.79
C ARG A 87 -5.06 7.60 0.77
N ASP A 88 -5.31 8.36 -0.29
CA ASP A 88 -6.28 8.03 -1.34
C ASP A 88 -5.93 6.72 -2.05
N PHE A 89 -4.65 6.45 -2.26
CA PHE A 89 -4.18 5.21 -2.87
C PHE A 89 -4.35 4.02 -1.93
N ILE A 90 -3.91 4.11 -0.67
CA ILE A 90 -3.83 2.93 0.22
C ILE A 90 -5.14 2.62 0.96
N LEU A 91 -5.95 3.64 1.29
CA LEU A 91 -7.20 3.49 2.02
C LEU A 91 -8.38 3.36 1.05
N ASN A 92 -8.43 2.24 0.35
CA ASN A 92 -9.50 1.93 -0.59
C ASN A 92 -10.25 0.65 -0.22
N ARG A 93 -11.46 0.49 -0.77
CA ARG A 93 -12.31 -0.67 -0.49
C ARG A 93 -11.67 -1.97 -0.98
N LYS A 94 -11.05 -1.96 -2.16
CA LYS A 94 -10.46 -3.16 -2.78
C LYS A 94 -9.41 -3.80 -1.88
N THR A 95 -8.45 -3.04 -1.36
CA THR A 95 -7.38 -3.57 -0.49
C THR A 95 -7.92 -4.05 0.86
N ALA A 96 -8.85 -3.32 1.46
CA ALA A 96 -9.52 -3.72 2.69
C ALA A 96 -10.33 -5.02 2.51
N GLU A 97 -11.06 -5.15 1.40
CA GLU A 97 -11.82 -6.36 1.06
C GLU A 97 -10.89 -7.56 0.84
N ILE A 98 -9.79 -7.38 0.11
CA ILE A 98 -8.79 -8.44 -0.07
C ILE A 98 -8.24 -8.89 1.29
N ALA A 99 -7.80 -7.96 2.13
CA ALA A 99 -7.21 -8.28 3.43
C ALA A 99 -8.22 -8.98 4.36
N THR A 100 -9.44 -8.47 4.46
CA THR A 100 -10.50 -9.08 5.31
C THR A 100 -10.88 -10.48 4.85
N ARG A 101 -11.01 -10.71 3.53
CA ARG A 101 -11.32 -12.03 2.96
C ARG A 101 -10.20 -13.03 3.17
N LEU A 102 -8.95 -12.63 2.94
CA LEU A 102 -7.77 -13.48 3.17
C LEU A 102 -7.59 -13.84 4.65
N LEU A 103 -7.79 -12.87 5.55
CA LEU A 103 -7.62 -13.05 6.99
C LEU A 103 -8.86 -13.62 7.70
N ARG A 104 -9.97 -13.81 6.98
CA ARG A 104 -11.27 -14.27 7.51
C ARG A 104 -11.72 -13.46 8.74
N CYS A 105 -11.60 -12.13 8.67
CA CYS A 105 -12.05 -11.22 9.72
C CYS A 105 -13.09 -10.22 9.20
N SER A 106 -13.81 -9.57 10.11
CA SER A 106 -14.86 -8.61 9.77
C SER A 106 -14.33 -7.24 9.34
N GLY A 107 -13.07 -6.93 9.64
CA GLY A 107 -12.47 -5.64 9.36
C GLY A 107 -10.98 -5.62 9.65
N VAL A 108 -10.27 -4.74 8.95
CA VAL A 108 -8.85 -4.45 9.16
C VAL A 108 -8.67 -2.96 9.39
N ARG A 109 -7.59 -2.58 10.06
CA ARG A 109 -7.17 -1.21 10.26
C ARG A 109 -5.73 -1.06 9.79
N MET A 110 -5.44 0.03 9.10
CA MET A 110 -4.06 0.40 8.76
C MET A 110 -3.25 0.60 10.04
N TRP A 111 -2.18 -0.19 10.21
CA TRP A 111 -1.25 -0.01 11.32
C TRP A 111 -0.10 0.91 10.92
N HIS A 112 0.57 0.63 9.80
CA HIS A 112 1.55 1.50 9.19
C HIS A 112 1.71 1.26 7.67
N ASP A 113 2.21 2.27 6.96
CA ASP A 113 2.90 2.16 5.66
C ASP A 113 4.38 2.58 5.82
N GLN A 114 5.20 2.30 4.81
CA GLN A 114 6.64 2.60 4.76
C GLN A 114 7.12 2.85 3.33
#